data_AF-A0A933ME88-F1
#
_entry.id   AF-A0A933ME88-F1
#
_cell.length_a   1.000
_cell.length_b   1.000
_cell.length_c   1.000
_cell.angle_alpha   90.00
_cell.angle_beta   90.00
_cell.angle_gamma   90.00
#
_symmetry.space_group_name_H-M   'P 1'
#
loop_
_entity.id
_entity.type
_entity.pdbx_description
1 polymer ?
#
loop_
_entity_poly.entity_id
_entity_poly.type
_entity_poly.pdbx_seq_one_letter_code
_entity_poly.pdbx_strand_id
1 'polypeptide(L)'
;MKDSLRLALSAVFISLFLSVISSVRADELPAAGQGAKSQEAPAVSDEVQAKETETVQQDVIEKSMPSYSLNLKQLIKEAQVNIKKVDAQIKEQEVLKRNQEREAKVKELFSKGNDLYGNGLLQEARAAWQEAIGITKDPEMSGYIKEAEKKALEEERAKEEEQARLEKQKRDEEAAARKKAAEEKKQAALEAKRKTQAEAEAKRQQDLAQKEQERQQKAEQIKIEKQKRDEEAAAKKQAAEEKKQSALEAKNRARVEAEARRQEELNRREAERKAKAEQAKIEKERKQEECRIKKEKARLEKERKKEEATSR
;
A
#
# COMPACT_ATOMS: atom_id res chain seq x y z
N MET A 1 0.11 10.00 29.14
CA MET A 1 -1.35 10.13 29.38
C MET A 1 -1.97 11.27 28.54
N LYS A 2 -1.67 11.36 27.23
CA LYS A 2 -2.30 12.34 26.33
C LYS A 2 -2.84 11.74 25.03
N ASP A 3 -2.64 10.44 24.79
CA ASP A 3 -3.04 9.79 23.54
C ASP A 3 -4.33 8.98 23.63
N SER A 4 -4.91 8.83 24.83
CA SER A 4 -6.18 8.12 25.03
C SER A 4 -7.43 8.98 24.81
N LEU A 5 -7.30 10.29 24.54
CA LEU A 5 -8.44 11.19 24.35
C LEU A 5 -8.82 11.44 22.87
N ARG A 6 -8.01 10.98 21.90
CA ARG A 6 -8.26 11.22 20.47
C ARG A 6 -9.01 10.11 19.75
N LEU A 7 -9.26 8.98 20.42
CA LEU A 7 -9.96 7.82 19.85
C LEU A 7 -11.46 7.76 20.17
N ALA A 8 -11.97 8.64 21.04
CA ALA A 8 -13.39 8.64 21.43
C ALA A 8 -14.28 9.64 20.63
N LEU A 9 -13.70 10.52 19.80
CA LEU A 9 -14.47 11.48 18.99
C LEU A 9 -14.74 11.04 17.53
N SER A 10 -14.19 9.91 17.08
CA SER A 10 -14.37 9.44 15.70
C SER A 10 -15.62 8.54 15.51
N ALA A 11 -16.23 8.08 16.60
CA ALA A 11 -17.31 7.08 16.54
C ALA A 11 -18.74 7.65 16.52
N VAL A 12 -18.94 8.98 16.52
CA VAL A 12 -20.28 9.60 16.56
C VAL A 12 -20.67 10.28 15.23
N PHE A 13 -19.76 10.37 14.26
CA PHE A 13 -20.03 11.07 12.99
C PHE A 13 -20.35 10.16 11.78
N ILE A 14 -20.46 8.84 11.99
CA ILE A 14 -20.79 7.86 10.93
C ILE A 14 -22.15 7.18 11.22
N SER A 15 -23.18 7.97 11.53
CA SER A 15 -24.57 7.47 11.65
C SER A 15 -25.61 8.55 11.36
N LEU A 16 -25.32 9.45 10.40
CA LEU A 16 -26.26 10.50 10.03
C LEU A 16 -26.14 10.91 8.56
N PHE A 17 -25.98 9.94 7.64
CA PHE A 17 -26.01 10.20 6.19
C PHE A 17 -26.49 8.99 5.36
N LEU A 18 -27.48 8.25 5.87
CA LEU A 18 -28.16 7.17 5.13
C LEU A 18 -29.68 7.24 5.37
N SER A 19 -30.30 8.32 4.93
CA SER A 19 -31.73 8.39 4.65
C SER A 19 -31.99 9.64 3.82
N VAL A 20 -32.89 9.58 2.84
CA VAL A 20 -33.18 10.60 1.80
C VAL A 20 -32.16 10.50 0.65
N ILE A 21 -32.42 9.93 -0.53
CA ILE A 21 -33.58 9.99 -1.42
C ILE A 21 -33.70 8.65 -2.18
N SER A 22 -34.77 7.91 -1.93
CA SER A 22 -35.33 6.95 -2.87
C SER A 22 -36.68 7.50 -3.32
N SER A 23 -36.97 7.40 -4.62
CA SER A 23 -38.24 7.72 -5.32
C SER A 23 -38.16 8.95 -6.24
N VAL A 24 -37.67 8.75 -7.46
CA VAL A 24 -38.37 9.21 -8.68
C VAL A 24 -38.17 8.10 -9.71
N ARG A 25 -39.22 7.30 -9.91
CA ARG A 25 -39.33 6.26 -10.93
C ARG A 25 -40.58 6.58 -11.74
N ALA A 26 -40.37 6.59 -13.05
CA ALA A 26 -41.32 6.30 -14.13
C ALA A 26 -42.70 6.96 -14.07
N ASP A 27 -42.94 7.86 -15.03
CA ASP A 27 -44.22 7.83 -15.73
C ASP A 27 -43.96 7.75 -17.24
N GLU A 28 -44.25 6.56 -17.76
CA GLU A 28 -44.31 6.24 -19.17
C GLU A 28 -45.63 6.75 -19.75
N LEU A 29 -45.56 7.33 -20.93
CA LEU A 29 -46.65 7.28 -21.91
C LEU A 29 -47.06 5.81 -22.13
N PRO A 30 -48.36 5.56 -22.32
CA PRO A 30 -48.69 4.97 -23.62
C PRO A 30 -49.94 5.56 -24.28
N ALA A 31 -49.92 5.44 -25.59
CA ALA A 31 -51.00 5.71 -26.52
C ALA A 31 -52.14 4.68 -26.45
N ALA A 32 -53.22 5.05 -27.16
CA ALA A 32 -54.26 4.20 -27.75
C ALA A 32 -55.51 3.88 -26.91
N GLY A 33 -56.58 4.63 -27.22
CA GLY A 33 -57.70 4.09 -28.00
C GLY A 33 -58.78 3.28 -27.28
N GLN A 34 -59.99 3.85 -27.22
CA GLN A 34 -61.34 3.23 -27.25
C GLN A 34 -62.32 4.42 -27.05
N GLY A 35 -63.33 4.71 -27.88
CA GLY A 35 -64.16 3.84 -28.71
C GLY A 35 -65.48 3.58 -27.99
N ALA A 36 -66.48 4.48 -28.15
CA ALA A 36 -67.92 4.31 -27.89
C ALA A 36 -68.53 5.71 -27.59
N LYS A 37 -69.77 6.07 -27.92
CA LYS A 37 -70.84 5.62 -28.82
C LYS A 37 -72.01 6.59 -28.51
N SER A 38 -72.87 6.85 -29.50
CA SER A 38 -74.20 7.48 -29.34
C SER A 38 -74.19 8.99 -29.07
N GLN A 39 -75.03 9.84 -29.66
CA GLN A 39 -76.45 9.72 -30.00
C GLN A 39 -76.76 10.55 -31.26
N GLU A 40 -77.42 9.95 -32.25
CA GLU A 40 -78.82 10.21 -32.63
C GLU A 40 -79.08 11.60 -33.24
N ALA A 41 -79.34 11.58 -34.55
CA ALA A 41 -80.25 12.51 -35.21
C ALA A 41 -81.68 12.33 -34.65
N PRO A 42 -82.54 13.35 -34.75
CA PRO A 42 -83.41 13.44 -35.93
C PRO A 42 -83.47 14.89 -36.46
N ALA A 43 -83.45 15.13 -37.77
CA ALA A 43 -84.61 14.99 -38.66
C ALA A 43 -85.89 15.62 -38.07
N VAL A 44 -86.08 16.92 -38.28
CA VAL A 44 -87.42 17.53 -38.35
C VAL A 44 -87.51 18.25 -39.68
N SER A 45 -88.04 17.51 -40.65
CA SER A 45 -88.85 18.06 -41.72
C SER A 45 -90.20 18.43 -41.10
N ASP A 46 -90.67 19.65 -41.38
CA ASP A 46 -92.09 19.99 -41.51
C ASP A 46 -92.11 21.10 -42.56
N GLU A 47 -92.46 20.80 -43.82
CA GLU A 47 -93.85 20.58 -44.29
C GLU A 47 -94.63 21.90 -44.21
N VAL A 48 -94.62 22.69 -45.29
CA VAL A 48 -95.53 22.62 -46.46
C VAL A 48 -96.98 22.94 -46.07
N GLN A 49 -97.61 23.71 -46.97
CA GLN A 49 -99.02 24.10 -47.05
C GLN A 49 -99.30 25.51 -46.51
N ALA A 50 -100.03 26.38 -47.20
CA ALA A 50 -100.60 26.33 -48.52
C ALA A 50 -101.07 27.75 -48.89
N LYS A 51 -101.07 28.02 -50.20
CA LYS A 51 -102.10 28.71 -50.97
C LYS A 51 -102.86 29.85 -50.27
N GLU A 52 -102.73 31.06 -50.81
CA GLU A 52 -103.77 31.61 -51.68
C GLU A 52 -103.28 32.92 -52.33
N THR A 53 -103.06 32.83 -53.65
CA THR A 53 -103.52 33.80 -54.65
C THR A 53 -103.25 35.30 -54.43
N GLU A 54 -102.27 35.85 -55.14
CA GLU A 54 -102.50 37.11 -55.87
C GLU A 54 -101.61 37.20 -57.12
N THR A 55 -101.96 36.40 -58.13
CA THR A 55 -101.69 36.68 -59.54
C THR A 55 -102.56 37.87 -59.98
N VAL A 56 -102.22 39.07 -59.52
CA VAL A 56 -102.79 40.36 -59.94
C VAL A 56 -101.65 41.36 -59.66
N GLN A 57 -100.71 41.73 -60.53
CA GLN A 57 -100.84 42.46 -61.79
C GLN A 57 -99.49 42.50 -62.53
N GLN A 58 -98.87 41.35 -62.85
CA GLN A 58 -97.62 41.39 -63.63
C GLN A 58 -97.82 41.75 -65.11
N ASP A 59 -99.05 41.66 -65.63
CA ASP A 59 -99.38 41.92 -67.04
C ASP A 59 -100.05 43.28 -67.34
N VAL A 60 -100.15 44.20 -66.37
CA VAL A 60 -100.72 45.56 -66.60
C VAL A 60 -99.69 46.68 -66.48
N ILE A 61 -98.44 46.39 -66.08
CA ILE A 61 -97.34 47.38 -66.06
C ILE A 61 -96.37 47.21 -67.25
N GLU A 62 -96.84 46.66 -68.37
CA GLU A 62 -96.05 46.66 -69.62
C GLU A 62 -96.47 47.74 -70.63
N LYS A 63 -97.54 48.51 -70.39
CA LYS A 63 -98.08 49.41 -71.44
C LYS A 63 -98.45 50.85 -71.07
N SER A 64 -98.08 51.37 -69.89
CA SER A 64 -98.28 52.80 -69.61
C SER A 64 -97.25 53.31 -68.60
N MET A 65 -96.39 54.25 -69.04
CA MET A 65 -95.32 54.99 -68.34
C MET A 65 -93.88 54.59 -68.76
N PRO A 66 -93.44 54.97 -69.97
CA PRO A 66 -92.06 54.86 -70.41
C PRO A 66 -91.24 56.03 -69.83
N SER A 67 -90.68 55.91 -68.62
CA SER A 67 -89.53 56.74 -68.17
C SER A 67 -88.94 56.27 -66.82
N TYR A 68 -89.79 55.90 -65.85
CA TYR A 68 -89.33 55.62 -64.48
C TYR A 68 -88.82 54.18 -64.26
N SER A 69 -89.37 53.18 -64.95
CA SER A 69 -88.97 51.77 -64.80
C SER A 69 -87.59 51.44 -65.38
N LEU A 70 -87.20 52.12 -66.46
CA LEU A 70 -85.84 52.02 -67.04
C LEU A 70 -84.80 52.64 -66.10
N ASN A 71 -85.13 53.78 -65.49
CA ASN A 71 -84.26 54.46 -64.53
C ASN A 71 -84.06 53.61 -63.25
N LEU A 72 -85.12 52.95 -62.76
CA LEU A 72 -85.04 52.03 -61.62
C LEU A 72 -84.13 50.82 -61.90
N LYS A 73 -84.23 50.21 -63.08
CA LYS A 73 -83.37 49.06 -63.48
C LYS A 73 -81.89 49.47 -63.55
N GLN A 74 -81.60 50.68 -64.03
CA GLN A 74 -80.23 51.20 -64.09
C GLN A 74 -79.69 51.48 -62.68
N LEU A 75 -80.49 52.07 -61.80
CA LEU A 75 -80.13 52.31 -60.41
C LEU A 75 -79.87 51.00 -59.64
N ILE A 76 -80.67 49.96 -59.88
CA ILE A 76 -80.46 48.62 -59.29
C ILE A 76 -79.13 48.02 -59.78
N LYS A 77 -78.80 48.13 -61.08
CA LYS A 77 -77.52 47.64 -61.62
C LYS A 77 -76.34 48.41 -61.03
N GLU A 78 -76.43 49.73 -60.91
CA GLU A 78 -75.38 50.56 -60.32
C GLU A 78 -75.20 50.27 -58.82
N ALA A 79 -76.29 50.11 -58.07
CA ALA A 79 -76.26 49.67 -56.68
C ALA A 79 -75.58 48.29 -56.53
N GLN A 80 -75.88 47.32 -57.40
CA GLN A 80 -75.22 46.01 -57.39
C GLN A 80 -73.71 46.09 -57.65
N VAL A 81 -73.27 46.96 -58.57
CA VAL A 81 -71.84 47.19 -58.82
C VAL A 81 -71.17 47.84 -57.62
N ASN A 82 -71.81 48.84 -57.01
CA ASN A 82 -71.30 49.52 -55.82
C ASN A 82 -71.22 48.57 -54.62
N ILE A 83 -72.24 47.73 -54.40
CA ILE A 83 -72.21 46.69 -53.36
C ILE A 83 -71.02 45.75 -53.56
N LYS A 84 -70.80 45.24 -54.79
CA LYS A 84 -69.64 44.39 -55.11
C LYS A 84 -68.30 45.08 -54.83
N LYS A 85 -68.18 46.37 -55.12
CA LYS A 85 -66.98 47.17 -54.85
C LYS A 85 -66.75 47.33 -53.35
N VAL A 86 -67.80 47.63 -52.59
CA VAL A 86 -67.74 47.73 -51.12
C VAL A 86 -67.37 46.37 -50.51
N ASP A 87 -67.95 45.26 -50.98
CA ASP A 87 -67.60 43.91 -50.52
C ASP A 87 -66.13 43.57 -50.76
N ALA A 88 -65.58 43.98 -51.91
CA ALA A 88 -64.15 43.79 -52.21
C ALA A 88 -63.26 44.62 -51.26
N GLN A 89 -63.64 45.87 -50.99
CA GLN A 89 -62.93 46.74 -50.04
C GLN A 89 -63.01 46.22 -48.60
N ILE A 90 -64.16 45.68 -48.18
CA ILE A 90 -64.32 45.04 -46.86
C ILE A 90 -63.37 43.85 -46.73
N LYS A 91 -63.31 42.98 -47.75
CA LYS A 91 -62.37 41.84 -47.78
C LYS A 91 -60.91 42.28 -47.73
N GLU A 92 -60.55 43.32 -48.47
CA GLU A 92 -59.19 43.88 -48.45
C GLU A 92 -58.84 44.45 -47.07
N GLN A 93 -59.76 45.19 -46.45
CA GLN A 93 -59.58 45.71 -45.08
C GLN A 93 -59.46 44.58 -44.04
N GLU A 94 -60.25 43.51 -44.16
CA GLU A 94 -60.13 42.34 -43.28
C GLU A 94 -58.75 41.66 -43.42
N VAL A 95 -58.25 41.52 -44.65
CA VAL A 95 -56.92 40.95 -44.91
C VAL A 95 -55.83 41.85 -44.31
N LEU A 96 -55.94 43.16 -44.46
CA LEU A 96 -55.01 44.13 -43.86
C LEU A 96 -55.01 44.05 -42.33
N LYS A 97 -56.18 44.00 -41.69
CA LYS A 97 -56.29 43.85 -40.23
C LYS A 97 -55.67 42.54 -39.74
N ARG A 98 -55.99 41.41 -40.39
CA ARG A 98 -55.39 40.10 -40.05
C ARG A 98 -53.87 40.10 -40.23
N ASN A 99 -53.35 40.78 -41.24
CA ASN A 99 -51.89 40.92 -41.42
C ASN A 99 -51.28 41.79 -40.32
N GLN A 100 -51.91 42.92 -39.95
CA GLN A 100 -51.45 43.77 -38.85
C GLN A 100 -51.41 43.03 -37.51
N GLU A 101 -52.42 42.24 -37.19
CA GLU A 101 -52.47 41.41 -35.97
C GLU A 101 -51.34 40.36 -35.94
N ARG A 102 -51.07 39.73 -37.09
CA ARG A 102 -49.95 38.79 -37.22
C ARG A 102 -48.62 39.48 -36.98
N GLU A 103 -48.38 40.62 -37.63
CA GLU A 103 -47.11 41.35 -37.48
C GLU A 103 -46.96 41.94 -36.07
N ALA A 104 -48.05 42.30 -35.39
CA ALA A 104 -48.01 42.69 -33.97
C ALA A 104 -47.54 41.51 -33.10
N LYS A 105 -48.07 40.30 -33.33
CA LYS A 105 -47.64 39.09 -32.63
C LYS A 105 -46.18 38.72 -32.94
N VAL A 106 -45.74 38.92 -34.18
CA VAL A 106 -44.32 38.73 -34.58
C VAL A 106 -43.41 39.66 -33.80
N LYS A 107 -43.78 40.94 -33.64
CA LYS A 107 -42.99 41.90 -32.85
C LYS A 107 -42.90 41.51 -31.38
N GLU A 108 -44.00 41.02 -30.80
CA GLU A 108 -44.01 40.52 -29.42
C GLU A 108 -43.07 39.31 -29.24
N LEU A 109 -43.17 38.32 -30.13
CA LEU A 109 -42.29 37.15 -30.12
C LEU A 109 -40.82 37.52 -30.38
N PHE A 110 -40.57 38.50 -31.26
CA PHE A 110 -39.22 39.01 -31.51
C PHE A 110 -38.64 39.71 -30.28
N SER A 111 -39.45 40.56 -29.61
CA SER A 111 -39.06 41.20 -28.35
C SER A 111 -38.74 40.15 -27.28
N LYS A 112 -39.61 39.16 -27.11
CA LYS A 112 -39.40 38.05 -26.18
C LYS A 112 -38.11 37.28 -26.50
N GLY A 113 -37.84 37.00 -27.77
CA GLY A 113 -36.59 36.37 -28.19
C GLY A 113 -35.36 37.22 -27.87
N ASN A 114 -35.44 38.54 -28.02
CA ASN A 114 -34.36 39.46 -27.64
C ASN A 114 -34.14 39.51 -26.13
N ASP A 115 -35.20 39.47 -25.33
CA ASP A 115 -35.10 39.40 -23.87
C ASP A 115 -34.43 38.09 -23.42
N LEU A 116 -34.83 36.96 -24.02
CA LEU A 116 -34.22 35.66 -23.77
C LEU A 116 -32.74 35.62 -24.20
N TYR A 117 -32.41 36.26 -25.33
CA TYR A 117 -31.05 36.41 -25.81
C TYR A 117 -30.20 37.25 -24.83
N GLY A 118 -30.74 38.38 -24.35
CA GLY A 118 -30.09 39.21 -23.33
C GLY A 118 -29.84 38.50 -22.00
N ASN A 119 -30.72 37.55 -21.65
CA ASN A 119 -30.56 36.68 -20.48
C ASN A 119 -29.61 35.49 -20.70
N GLY A 120 -29.04 35.33 -21.91
CA GLY A 120 -28.13 34.24 -22.25
C GLY A 120 -28.83 32.91 -22.55
N LEU A 121 -30.16 32.88 -22.61
CA LEU A 121 -30.96 31.69 -22.94
C LEU A 121 -31.06 31.54 -24.47
N LEU A 122 -29.92 31.27 -25.11
CA LEU A 122 -29.78 31.27 -26.58
C LEU A 122 -30.74 30.28 -27.28
N GLN A 123 -30.94 29.09 -26.71
CA GLN A 123 -31.84 28.07 -27.28
C GLN A 123 -33.31 28.51 -27.22
N GLU A 124 -33.75 29.10 -26.11
CA GLU A 124 -35.12 29.59 -25.95
C GLU A 124 -35.37 30.82 -26.82
N ALA A 125 -34.37 31.70 -26.95
CA ALA A 125 -34.41 32.85 -27.85
C ALA A 125 -34.63 32.42 -29.31
N ARG A 126 -33.88 31.41 -29.78
CA ARG A 126 -34.07 30.86 -31.13
C ARG A 126 -35.47 30.29 -31.34
N ALA A 127 -36.01 29.57 -30.36
CA ALA A 127 -37.36 29.01 -30.47
C ALA A 127 -38.42 30.12 -30.66
N ALA A 128 -38.32 31.21 -29.88
CA ALA A 128 -39.21 32.37 -30.01
C ALA A 128 -39.08 33.07 -31.38
N TRP A 129 -37.85 33.20 -31.88
CA TRP A 129 -37.57 33.75 -33.21
C TRP A 129 -38.07 32.86 -34.35
N GLN A 130 -37.95 31.54 -34.24
CA GLN A 130 -38.50 30.60 -35.22
C GLN A 130 -40.02 30.65 -35.27
N GLU A 131 -40.69 30.80 -34.12
CA GLU A 131 -42.13 31.02 -34.06
C GLU A 131 -42.52 32.34 -34.75
N ALA A 132 -41.74 33.41 -34.54
CA ALA A 132 -41.95 34.70 -35.21
C ALA A 132 -41.78 34.60 -36.73
N ILE A 133 -40.77 33.88 -37.22
CA ILE A 133 -40.55 33.61 -38.66
C ILE A 133 -41.72 32.84 -39.27
N GLY A 134 -42.32 31.89 -38.53
CA GLY A 134 -43.46 31.11 -39.00
C GLY A 134 -44.76 31.92 -39.17
N ILE A 135 -44.86 33.08 -38.53
CA ILE A 135 -46.07 33.92 -38.51
C ILE A 135 -45.95 35.12 -39.46
N THR A 136 -44.76 35.70 -39.59
CA THR A 136 -44.53 36.91 -40.41
C THR A 136 -44.67 36.64 -41.90
N LYS A 137 -45.23 37.61 -42.63
CA LYS A 137 -45.21 37.65 -44.09
C LYS A 137 -44.30 38.73 -44.64
N ASP A 138 -43.77 39.58 -43.76
CA ASP A 138 -42.86 40.66 -44.14
C ASP A 138 -41.44 40.10 -44.36
N PRO A 139 -40.88 40.22 -45.59
CA PRO A 139 -39.53 39.74 -45.87
C PRO A 139 -38.45 40.49 -45.08
N GLU A 140 -38.66 41.78 -44.74
CA GLU A 140 -37.68 42.55 -43.97
C GLU A 140 -37.60 42.05 -42.53
N MET A 141 -38.74 41.92 -41.85
CA MET A 141 -38.81 41.35 -40.50
C MET A 141 -38.26 39.93 -40.45
N SER A 142 -38.58 39.09 -41.44
CA SER A 142 -37.99 37.74 -41.55
C SER A 142 -36.47 37.78 -41.64
N GLY A 143 -35.91 38.73 -42.39
CA GLY A 143 -34.46 38.94 -42.51
C GLY A 143 -33.81 39.28 -41.15
N TYR A 144 -34.37 40.26 -40.44
CA TYR A 144 -33.85 40.66 -39.12
C TYR A 144 -33.87 39.52 -38.09
N ILE A 145 -34.96 38.75 -38.06
CA ILE A 145 -35.07 37.62 -37.12
C ILE A 145 -34.04 36.52 -37.45
N LYS A 146 -33.81 36.24 -38.74
CA LYS A 146 -32.79 35.27 -39.19
C LYS A 146 -31.36 35.72 -38.87
N GLU A 147 -31.06 37.01 -38.98
CA GLU A 147 -29.76 37.55 -38.57
C GLU A 147 -29.53 37.40 -37.06
N ALA A 148 -30.56 37.68 -36.25
CA ALA A 148 -30.51 37.47 -34.80
C ALA A 148 -30.27 35.99 -34.45
N GLU A 149 -31.00 35.08 -35.12
CA GLU A 149 -30.83 33.63 -34.95
C GLU A 149 -29.41 33.18 -35.31
N LYS A 150 -28.88 33.65 -36.46
CA LYS A 150 -27.52 33.32 -36.91
C LYS A 150 -26.47 33.75 -35.88
N LYS A 151 -26.60 34.97 -35.34
CA LYS A 151 -25.67 35.48 -34.33
C LYS A 151 -25.71 34.64 -33.05
N ALA A 152 -26.89 34.28 -32.58
CA ALA A 152 -27.03 33.41 -31.41
C ALA A 152 -26.43 32.01 -31.63
N LEU A 153 -26.56 31.46 -32.85
CA LEU A 153 -25.96 30.16 -33.21
C LEU A 153 -24.43 30.22 -33.23
N GLU A 154 -23.84 31.29 -33.77
CA GLU A 154 -22.40 31.48 -33.77
C GLU A 154 -21.84 31.63 -32.34
N GLU A 155 -22.55 32.36 -31.48
CA GLU A 155 -22.17 32.52 -30.07
C GLU A 155 -22.26 31.21 -29.28
N GLU A 156 -23.32 30.41 -29.51
CA GLU A 156 -23.47 29.10 -28.91
C GLU A 156 -22.34 28.15 -29.33
N ARG A 157 -22.04 28.09 -30.64
CA ARG A 157 -20.95 27.27 -31.15
C ARG A 157 -19.61 27.70 -30.55
N ALA A 158 -19.35 29.00 -30.45
CA ALA A 158 -18.11 29.50 -29.85
C ALA A 158 -17.99 29.08 -28.37
N LYS A 159 -19.09 29.14 -27.60
CA LYS A 159 -19.13 28.67 -26.21
C LYS A 159 -18.91 27.15 -26.11
N GLU A 160 -19.53 26.37 -26.98
CA GLU A 160 -19.36 24.91 -27.03
C GLU A 160 -17.92 24.54 -27.39
N GLU A 161 -17.32 25.20 -28.39
CA GLU A 161 -15.92 24.99 -28.78
C GLU A 161 -14.95 25.37 -27.65
N GLU A 162 -15.20 26.48 -26.94
CA GLU A 162 -14.40 26.87 -25.79
C GLU A 162 -14.52 25.84 -24.65
N GLN A 163 -15.74 25.39 -24.34
CA GLN A 163 -15.97 24.35 -23.34
C GLN A 163 -15.29 23.03 -23.72
N ALA A 164 -15.41 22.61 -24.98
CA ALA A 164 -14.73 21.42 -25.48
C ALA A 164 -13.21 21.55 -25.40
N ARG A 165 -12.65 22.73 -25.68
CA ARG A 165 -11.22 23.01 -25.54
C ARG A 165 -10.77 22.95 -24.09
N LEU A 166 -11.53 23.54 -23.18
CA LEU A 166 -11.26 23.51 -21.74
C LEU A 166 -11.36 22.09 -21.17
N GLU A 167 -12.37 21.32 -21.59
CA GLU A 167 -12.51 19.93 -21.17
C GLU A 167 -11.36 19.07 -21.70
N LYS A 168 -10.97 19.27 -22.96
CA LYS A 168 -9.80 18.60 -23.54
C LYS A 168 -8.52 18.95 -22.78
N GLN A 169 -8.28 20.22 -22.46
CA GLN A 169 -7.13 20.64 -21.66
C GLN A 169 -7.14 19.96 -20.28
N LYS A 170 -8.27 19.93 -19.59
CA LYS A 170 -8.40 19.23 -18.29
C LYS A 170 -8.10 17.74 -18.41
N ARG A 171 -8.59 17.07 -19.46
CA ARG A 171 -8.30 15.65 -19.71
C ARG A 171 -6.81 15.41 -19.99
N ASP A 172 -6.18 16.28 -20.77
CA ASP A 172 -4.75 16.19 -21.08
C ASP A 172 -3.88 16.45 -19.84
N GLU A 173 -4.24 17.44 -19.01
CA GLU A 173 -3.61 17.72 -17.73
C GLU A 173 -3.75 16.56 -16.74
N GLU A 174 -4.95 15.97 -16.63
CA GLU A 174 -5.17 14.79 -15.79
C GLU A 174 -4.37 13.59 -16.30
N ALA A 175 -4.33 13.37 -17.62
CA ALA A 175 -3.53 12.31 -18.23
C ALA A 175 -2.03 12.51 -17.98
N ALA A 176 -1.53 13.75 -18.07
CA ALA A 176 -0.15 14.11 -17.75
C ALA A 176 0.16 13.89 -16.25
N ALA A 177 -0.74 14.30 -15.36
CA ALA A 177 -0.61 14.08 -13.92
C ALA A 177 -0.60 12.58 -13.57
N ARG A 178 -1.47 11.79 -14.19
CA ARG A 178 -1.51 10.32 -14.03
C ARG A 178 -0.21 9.67 -14.52
N LYS A 179 0.33 10.11 -15.65
CA LYS A 179 1.63 9.61 -16.17
C LYS A 179 2.77 9.94 -15.20
N LYS A 180 2.86 11.19 -14.73
CA LYS A 180 3.87 11.60 -13.76
C LYS A 180 3.77 10.80 -12.45
N ALA A 181 2.58 10.65 -11.90
CA ALA A 181 2.36 9.84 -10.70
C ALA A 181 2.72 8.36 -10.91
N ALA A 182 2.47 7.81 -12.10
CA ALA A 182 2.86 6.44 -12.43
C ALA A 182 4.38 6.28 -12.53
N GLU A 183 5.09 7.27 -13.10
CA GLU A 183 6.55 7.29 -13.15
C GLU A 183 7.18 7.42 -11.76
N GLU A 184 6.65 8.32 -10.92
CA GLU A 184 7.08 8.46 -9.52
C GLU A 184 6.89 7.15 -8.74
N LYS A 185 5.73 6.49 -8.91
CA LYS A 185 5.50 5.16 -8.31
C LYS A 185 6.49 4.11 -8.80
N LYS A 186 6.82 4.11 -10.10
CA LYS A 186 7.84 3.20 -10.66
C LYS A 186 9.22 3.49 -10.08
N GLN A 187 9.61 4.75 -9.96
CA GLN A 187 10.89 5.14 -9.35
C GLN A 187 10.96 4.76 -7.88
N ALA A 188 9.91 5.04 -7.09
CA ALA A 188 9.83 4.64 -5.69
C ALA A 188 9.89 3.12 -5.51
N ALA A 189 9.23 2.35 -6.38
CA ALA A 189 9.31 0.89 -6.36
C ALA A 189 10.73 0.37 -6.70
N LEU A 190 11.42 0.98 -7.65
CA LEU A 190 12.81 0.66 -7.98
C LEU A 190 13.75 0.99 -6.83
N GLU A 191 13.58 2.13 -6.17
CA GLU A 191 14.38 2.53 -5.01
C GLU A 191 14.13 1.59 -3.81
N ALA A 192 12.88 1.24 -3.53
CA ALA A 192 12.53 0.26 -2.51
C ALA A 192 13.17 -1.11 -2.80
N LYS A 193 13.12 -1.57 -4.05
CA LYS A 193 13.79 -2.82 -4.47
C LYS A 193 15.30 -2.74 -4.25
N ARG A 194 15.96 -1.63 -4.61
CA ARG A 194 17.40 -1.43 -4.37
C ARG A 194 17.74 -1.43 -2.88
N LYS A 195 16.93 -0.78 -2.03
CA LYS A 195 17.13 -0.79 -0.56
C LYS A 195 17.02 -2.20 0.00
N THR A 196 16.00 -2.96 -0.38
CA THR A 196 15.84 -4.35 0.08
C THR A 196 16.98 -5.26 -0.40
N GLN A 197 17.48 -5.06 -1.62
CA GLN A 197 18.64 -5.79 -2.14
C GLN A 197 19.93 -5.42 -1.39
N ALA A 198 20.17 -4.14 -1.15
CA ALA A 198 21.33 -3.66 -0.40
C ALA A 198 21.31 -4.14 1.06
N GLU A 199 20.14 -4.15 1.71
CA GLU A 199 19.97 -4.68 3.07
C GLU A 199 20.21 -6.20 3.12
N ALA A 200 19.69 -6.95 2.14
CA ALA A 200 19.94 -8.38 2.04
C ALA A 200 21.42 -8.70 1.78
N GLU A 201 22.10 -7.89 0.96
CA GLU A 201 23.54 -8.03 0.71
C GLU A 201 24.38 -7.67 1.94
N ALA A 202 24.04 -6.58 2.63
CA ALA A 202 24.69 -6.18 3.88
C ALA A 202 24.56 -7.27 4.95
N LYS A 203 23.37 -7.88 5.08
CA LYS A 203 23.15 -9.00 6.00
C LYS A 203 24.00 -10.23 5.63
N ARG A 204 24.12 -10.56 4.34
CA ARG A 204 25.02 -11.64 3.88
C ARG A 204 26.48 -11.36 4.19
N GLN A 205 26.94 -10.11 4.02
CA GLN A 205 28.30 -9.72 4.36
C GLN A 205 28.55 -9.81 5.86
N GLN A 206 27.58 -9.40 6.68
CA GLN A 206 27.66 -9.53 8.14
C GLN A 206 27.72 -10.99 8.58
N ASP A 207 26.88 -11.86 8.02
CA ASP A 207 26.89 -13.30 8.30
C ASP A 207 28.23 -13.95 7.91
N LEU A 208 28.80 -13.55 6.77
CA LEU A 208 30.13 -14.02 6.34
C LEU A 208 31.24 -13.55 7.28
N ALA A 209 31.21 -12.28 7.69
CA ALA A 209 32.18 -11.72 8.64
C ALA A 209 32.09 -12.39 10.02
N GLN A 210 30.88 -12.65 10.52
CA GLN A 210 30.66 -13.39 11.78
C GLN A 210 31.20 -14.82 11.67
N LYS A 211 30.92 -15.50 10.57
CA LYS A 211 31.43 -16.86 10.32
C LYS A 211 32.96 -16.90 10.23
N GLU A 212 33.58 -15.85 9.70
CA GLU A 212 35.03 -15.72 9.68
C GLU A 212 35.60 -15.47 11.08
N GLN A 213 35.00 -14.58 11.87
CA GLN A 213 35.37 -14.37 13.27
C GLN A 213 35.25 -15.67 14.10
N GLU A 214 34.17 -16.43 13.93
CA GLU A 214 34.01 -17.73 14.59
C GLU A 214 35.12 -18.71 14.18
N ARG A 215 35.50 -18.73 12.90
CA ARG A 215 36.61 -19.58 12.42
C ARG A 215 37.93 -19.16 13.04
N GLN A 216 38.20 -17.85 13.14
CA GLN A 216 39.40 -17.33 13.78
C GLN A 216 39.43 -17.68 15.28
N GLN A 217 38.33 -17.49 15.99
CA GLN A 217 38.21 -17.87 17.41
C GLN A 217 38.39 -19.37 17.62
N LYS A 218 37.76 -20.21 16.78
CA LYS A 218 37.94 -21.67 16.82
C LYS A 218 39.39 -22.07 16.53
N ALA A 219 40.03 -21.45 15.54
CA ALA A 219 41.43 -21.71 15.23
C ALA A 219 42.37 -21.31 16.39
N GLU A 220 42.10 -20.19 17.05
CA GLU A 220 42.84 -19.74 18.23
C GLU A 220 42.63 -20.68 19.43
N GLN A 221 41.39 -21.11 19.69
CA GLN A 221 41.09 -22.11 20.72
C GLN A 221 41.83 -23.41 20.48
N ILE A 222 41.84 -23.92 19.24
CA ILE A 222 42.60 -25.12 18.86
C ILE A 222 44.11 -24.90 19.11
N LYS A 223 44.63 -23.71 18.81
CA LYS A 223 46.04 -23.38 19.06
C LYS A 223 46.37 -23.37 20.55
N ILE A 224 45.53 -22.75 21.38
CA ILE A 224 45.67 -22.73 22.84
C ILE A 224 45.58 -24.15 23.40
N GLU A 225 44.61 -24.94 22.95
CA GLU A 225 44.45 -26.33 23.40
C GLU A 225 45.67 -27.18 23.03
N LYS A 226 46.22 -27.00 21.82
CA LYS A 226 47.45 -27.67 21.40
C LYS A 226 48.64 -27.29 22.28
N GLN A 227 48.82 -25.99 22.57
CA GLN A 227 49.88 -25.51 23.47
C GLN A 227 49.75 -26.14 24.87
N LYS A 228 48.53 -26.18 25.42
CA LYS A 228 48.28 -26.85 26.72
C LYS A 228 48.64 -28.33 26.70
N ARG A 229 48.29 -29.05 25.62
CA ARG A 229 48.67 -30.47 25.46
C ARG A 229 50.19 -30.65 25.36
N ASP A 230 50.86 -29.76 24.64
CA ASP A 230 52.32 -29.79 24.49
C ASP A 230 53.02 -29.46 25.83
N GLU A 231 52.52 -28.49 26.60
CA GLU A 231 52.98 -28.16 27.96
C GLU A 231 52.74 -29.31 28.95
N GLU A 232 51.57 -29.94 28.92
CA GLU A 232 51.26 -31.10 29.77
C GLU A 232 52.18 -32.29 29.43
N ALA A 233 52.43 -32.52 28.13
CA ALA A 233 53.36 -33.55 27.68
C ALA A 233 54.81 -33.25 28.11
N ALA A 234 55.23 -31.97 28.07
CA ALA A 234 56.54 -31.53 28.55
C ALA A 234 56.66 -31.72 30.08
N ALA A 235 55.65 -31.31 30.85
CA ALA A 235 55.60 -31.50 32.30
C ALA A 235 55.63 -32.99 32.68
N LYS A 236 54.90 -33.85 31.95
CA LYS A 236 54.95 -35.32 32.13
C LYS A 236 56.34 -35.89 31.85
N LYS A 237 57.04 -35.40 30.81
CA LYS A 237 58.42 -35.80 30.51
C LYS A 237 59.38 -35.37 31.62
N GLN A 238 59.28 -34.11 32.09
CA GLN A 238 60.09 -33.60 33.20
C GLN A 238 59.86 -34.41 34.48
N ALA A 239 58.61 -34.65 34.87
CA ALA A 239 58.29 -35.46 36.05
C ALA A 239 58.79 -36.92 35.92
N ALA A 240 58.79 -37.49 34.70
CA ALA A 240 59.36 -38.81 34.46
C ALA A 240 60.89 -38.80 34.56
N GLU A 241 61.55 -37.73 34.12
CA GLU A 241 63.00 -37.55 34.24
C GLU A 241 63.43 -37.33 35.69
N GLU A 242 62.73 -36.50 36.46
CA GLU A 242 62.94 -36.30 37.89
C GLU A 242 62.77 -37.62 38.67
N LYS A 243 61.77 -38.44 38.31
CA LYS A 243 61.61 -39.79 38.89
C LYS A 243 62.79 -40.70 38.56
N LYS A 244 63.34 -40.63 37.35
CA LYS A 244 64.55 -41.38 36.98
C LYS A 244 65.78 -40.89 37.74
N GLN A 245 65.95 -39.57 37.86
CA GLN A 245 67.06 -38.97 38.58
C GLN A 245 67.00 -39.30 40.08
N SER A 246 65.85 -39.11 40.73
CA SER A 246 65.66 -39.47 42.14
C SER A 246 65.83 -40.97 42.40
N ALA A 247 65.40 -41.85 41.49
CA ALA A 247 65.66 -43.29 41.59
C ALA A 247 67.16 -43.63 41.44
N LEU A 248 67.87 -42.93 40.56
CA LEU A 248 69.31 -43.08 40.38
C LEU A 248 70.07 -42.60 41.62
N GLU A 249 69.69 -41.45 42.17
CA GLU A 249 70.24 -40.92 43.42
C GLU A 249 69.97 -41.86 44.59
N ALA A 250 68.76 -42.40 44.72
CA ALA A 250 68.42 -43.37 45.76
C ALA A 250 69.27 -44.65 45.62
N LYS A 251 69.48 -45.14 44.39
CA LYS A 251 70.37 -46.28 44.13
C LYS A 251 71.83 -45.98 44.51
N ASN A 252 72.32 -44.78 44.20
CA ASN A 252 73.67 -44.35 44.57
C ASN A 252 73.82 -44.21 46.09
N ARG A 253 72.84 -43.61 46.78
CA ARG A 253 72.81 -43.53 48.25
C ARG A 253 72.82 -44.92 48.88
N ALA A 254 71.99 -45.83 48.40
CA ALA A 254 71.96 -47.22 48.88
C ALA A 254 73.29 -47.94 48.66
N ARG A 255 73.98 -47.68 47.54
CA ARG A 255 75.33 -48.22 47.29
C ARG A 255 76.36 -47.68 48.27
N VAL A 256 76.39 -46.36 48.49
CA VAL A 256 77.30 -45.72 49.44
C VAL A 256 77.03 -46.21 50.87
N GLU A 257 75.76 -46.33 51.27
CA GLU A 257 75.39 -46.86 52.58
C GLU A 257 75.78 -48.34 52.72
N ALA A 258 75.61 -49.16 51.68
CA ALA A 258 76.05 -50.56 51.68
C ALA A 258 77.59 -50.68 51.75
N GLU A 259 78.33 -49.81 51.05
CA GLU A 259 79.79 -49.72 51.14
C GLU A 259 80.23 -49.29 52.55
N ALA A 260 79.56 -48.30 53.16
CA ALA A 260 79.81 -47.89 54.54
C ALA A 260 79.56 -49.02 55.55
N ARG A 261 78.43 -49.73 55.44
CA ARG A 261 78.13 -50.91 56.29
C ARG A 261 79.17 -52.02 56.12
N ARG A 262 79.65 -52.28 54.90
CA ARG A 262 80.74 -53.23 54.65
C ARG A 262 82.04 -52.78 55.31
N GLN A 263 82.35 -51.48 55.27
CA GLN A 263 83.54 -50.93 55.91
C GLN A 263 83.46 -51.04 57.43
N GLU A 264 82.29 -50.73 58.02
CA GLU A 264 82.03 -50.95 59.45
C GLU A 264 82.16 -52.42 59.84
N GLU A 265 81.63 -53.35 59.02
CA GLU A 265 81.76 -54.79 59.26
C GLU A 265 83.23 -55.25 59.18
N LEU A 266 83.99 -54.76 58.21
CA LEU A 266 85.43 -55.04 58.10
C LEU A 266 86.19 -54.51 59.32
N ASN A 267 85.92 -53.27 59.74
CA ASN A 267 86.52 -52.66 60.93
C ASN A 267 86.16 -53.47 62.19
N ARG A 268 84.91 -53.93 62.32
CA ARG A 268 84.47 -54.81 63.42
C ARG A 268 85.20 -56.14 63.41
N ARG A 269 85.33 -56.80 62.24
CA ARG A 269 86.08 -58.06 62.10
C ARG A 269 87.57 -57.87 62.42
N GLU A 270 88.16 -56.74 62.04
CA GLU A 270 89.53 -56.41 62.42
C GLU A 270 89.67 -56.17 63.92
N ALA A 271 88.73 -55.46 64.56
CA ALA A 271 88.70 -55.29 66.00
C ALA A 271 88.56 -56.64 66.73
N GLU A 272 87.67 -57.52 66.25
CA GLU A 272 87.52 -58.89 66.77
C GLU A 272 88.79 -59.73 66.56
N ARG A 273 89.49 -59.61 65.43
CA ARG A 273 90.78 -60.26 65.19
C ARG A 273 91.87 -59.75 66.14
N LYS A 274 91.95 -58.44 66.36
CA LYS A 274 92.88 -57.82 67.33
C LYS A 274 92.59 -58.29 68.75
N ALA A 275 91.31 -58.30 69.16
CA ALA A 275 90.89 -58.79 70.47
C ALA A 275 91.21 -60.28 70.65
N LYS A 276 90.98 -61.13 69.64
CA LYS A 276 91.37 -62.56 69.69
C LYS A 276 92.89 -62.75 69.74
N ALA A 277 93.66 -61.96 69.00
CA ALA A 277 95.11 -62.00 69.06
C ALA A 277 95.65 -61.58 70.43
N GLU A 278 95.03 -60.58 71.05
CA GLU A 278 95.34 -60.11 72.40
C GLU A 278 94.97 -61.17 73.45
N GLN A 279 93.79 -61.77 73.36
CA GLN A 279 93.39 -62.89 74.22
C GLN A 279 94.34 -64.09 74.07
N ALA A 280 94.75 -64.44 72.86
CA ALA A 280 95.71 -65.51 72.63
C ALA A 280 97.10 -65.18 73.21
N LYS A 281 97.50 -63.90 73.21
CA LYS A 281 98.74 -63.43 73.83
C LYS A 281 98.66 -63.55 75.36
N ILE A 282 97.56 -63.10 75.96
CA ILE A 282 97.28 -63.25 77.40
C ILE A 282 97.25 -64.73 77.79
N GLU A 283 96.60 -65.59 77.00
CA GLU A 283 96.55 -67.04 77.27
C GLU A 283 97.94 -67.69 77.19
N LYS A 284 98.78 -67.25 76.23
CA LYS A 284 100.16 -67.73 76.09
C LYS A 284 101.04 -67.28 77.25
N GLU A 285 100.89 -66.03 77.70
CA GLU A 285 101.56 -65.48 78.88
C GLU A 285 101.13 -66.24 80.15
N ARG A 286 99.83 -66.50 80.31
CA ARG A 286 99.30 -67.31 81.43
C ARG A 286 99.84 -68.73 81.42
N LYS A 287 99.93 -69.39 80.26
CA LYS A 287 100.57 -70.72 80.14
C LYS A 287 102.06 -70.69 80.45
N GLN A 288 102.76 -69.61 80.10
CA GLN A 288 104.17 -69.42 80.45
C GLN A 288 104.36 -69.19 81.96
N GLU A 289 103.48 -68.43 82.60
CA GLU A 289 103.44 -68.27 84.06
C GLU A 289 103.12 -69.59 84.75
N GLU A 290 102.10 -70.33 84.31
CA GLU A 290 101.78 -71.66 84.85
C GLU A 290 102.99 -72.61 84.74
N CYS A 291 103.75 -72.55 83.63
CA CYS A 291 104.98 -73.32 83.47
C CYS A 291 106.12 -72.84 84.38
N ARG A 292 106.25 -71.52 84.61
CA ARG A 292 107.20 -70.95 85.59
C ARG A 292 106.85 -71.38 87.01
N ILE A 293 105.60 -71.26 87.43
CA ILE A 293 105.10 -71.70 88.74
C ILE A 293 105.32 -73.21 88.90
N LYS A 294 105.08 -74.01 87.87
CA LYS A 294 105.30 -75.47 87.92
C LYS A 294 106.79 -75.81 88.07
N LYS A 295 107.68 -75.09 87.37
CA LYS A 295 109.14 -75.25 87.53
C LYS A 295 109.62 -74.79 88.91
N GLU A 296 109.05 -73.71 89.44
CA GLU A 296 109.37 -73.18 90.76
C GLU A 296 108.88 -74.12 91.87
N LYS A 297 107.65 -74.63 91.79
CA LYS A 297 107.15 -75.68 92.69
C LYS A 297 108.00 -76.94 92.63
N ALA A 298 108.42 -77.38 91.44
CA ALA A 298 109.32 -78.54 91.30
C ALA A 298 110.73 -78.27 91.87
N ARG A 299 111.19 -77.01 91.86
CA ARG A 299 112.47 -76.60 92.46
C ARG A 299 112.38 -76.54 93.98
N LEU A 300 111.31 -75.96 94.53
CA LEU A 300 111.02 -75.96 95.97
C LEU A 300 110.77 -77.37 96.50
N GLU A 301 110.14 -78.26 95.72
CA GLU A 301 109.98 -79.67 96.09
C GLU A 301 111.32 -80.42 96.08
N LYS A 302 112.22 -80.10 95.14
CA LYS A 302 113.60 -80.62 95.14
C LYS A 302 114.43 -80.06 96.30
N GLU A 303 114.23 -78.81 96.69
CA GLU A 303 114.88 -78.22 97.87
C GLU A 303 114.34 -78.84 99.16
N ARG A 304 113.02 -79.02 99.31
CA ARG A 304 112.42 -79.81 100.41
C ARG A 304 112.97 -81.23 100.50
N LYS A 305 113.09 -81.93 99.36
CA LYS A 305 113.66 -83.29 99.30
C LYS A 305 115.16 -83.32 99.60
N LYS A 306 115.89 -82.23 99.38
CA LYS A 306 117.30 -82.09 99.79
C LYS A 306 117.41 -81.78 101.28
N GLU A 307 116.57 -80.91 101.83
CA GLU A 307 116.52 -80.61 103.26
C GLU A 307 116.10 -81.82 104.11
N GLU A 308 115.13 -82.62 103.62
CA GLU A 308 114.72 -83.90 104.22
C GLU A 308 115.84 -84.97 104.15
N ALA A 309 116.77 -84.88 103.19
CA ALA A 309 117.89 -85.81 103.04
C ALA A 309 119.13 -85.44 103.88
N THR A 310 119.25 -84.19 104.34
CA THR A 310 120.32 -83.72 105.25
C THR A 310 119.94 -83.77 106.74
N SER A 311 118.70 -84.17 107.08
CA SER A 311 118.22 -84.30 108.46
C SER A 311 118.07 -85.75 108.94
N ARG A 312 118.76 -86.70 108.31
CA ARG A 312 118.87 -88.12 108.71
C ARG A 312 120.33 -88.57 108.65
#